data_AF-A0A359KPB2-F1
#
_entry.id   AF-A0A359KPB2-F1
#
_cell.length_a   1.000
_cell.length_b   1.000
_cell.length_c   1.000
_cell.angle_alpha   90.00
_cell.angle_beta   90.00
_cell.angle_gamma   90.00
#
_symmetry.space_group_name_H-M   'P 1'
#
loop_
_entity.id
_entity.type
_entity.pdbx_description
1 polymer ?
#
loop_
_entity_poly.entity_id
_entity_poly.type
_entity_poly.pdbx_seq_one_letter_code
_entity_poly.pdbx_strand_id
1 'polypeptide(L)'
;ARDRVPLAPILILSQYVEERYAGELLATGAAGVGYLLKDRVADVGDFLTALRQVAGGGTVLDPEVVSQLVTRRRRDDRLAGLTPREQEVLALIAEGQSNTAIADRLFIGEGTVEKHISNIFSKLGLDDAISQHRRVLAVLAYLRG
;
A
#
# COMPACT_ATOMS: atom_id res chain seq x y z
N ALA A 1 -20.99 -1.26 14.99
CA ALA A 1 -20.97 -0.43 16.22
C ALA A 1 -21.27 1.04 15.90
N ARG A 2 -20.51 1.68 14.99
CA ARG A 2 -20.79 3.03 14.49
C ARG A 2 -22.16 3.20 13.82
N ASP A 3 -22.69 2.16 13.17
CA ASP A 3 -24.05 2.19 12.60
C ASP A 3 -25.16 2.32 13.65
N ARG A 4 -24.88 1.92 14.90
CA ARG A 4 -25.82 2.00 16.02
C ARG A 4 -25.62 3.26 16.85
N VAL A 5 -24.39 3.79 16.88
CA VAL A 5 -24.03 5.02 17.60
C VAL A 5 -23.11 5.85 16.72
N PRO A 6 -23.68 6.77 15.91
CA PRO A 6 -22.91 7.68 15.09
C PRO A 6 -21.95 8.51 15.94
N LEU A 7 -20.74 8.76 15.43
CA LEU A 7 -19.71 9.59 16.08
C LEU A 7 -19.15 9.06 17.42
N ALA A 8 -19.53 7.86 17.87
CA ALA A 8 -18.93 7.26 19.05
C ALA A 8 -17.40 7.10 18.86
N PRO A 9 -16.59 7.48 19.87
CA PRO A 9 -15.17 7.18 19.87
C PRO A 9 -14.92 5.67 19.85
N ILE A 10 -13.96 5.22 19.05
CA ILE A 10 -13.62 3.80 18.91
C ILE A 10 -12.13 3.63 19.17
N LEU A 11 -11.78 2.74 20.10
CA LEU A 11 -10.43 2.25 20.30
C LEU A 11 -10.39 0.76 19.94
N ILE A 12 -9.66 0.41 18.89
CA ILE A 12 -9.45 -0.98 18.46
C ILE A 12 -8.23 -1.53 19.18
N LEU A 13 -8.37 -2.74 19.73
CA LEU A 13 -7.30 -3.52 20.33
C LEU A 13 -7.11 -4.80 19.52
N SER A 14 -5.95 -4.96 18.90
CA SER A 14 -5.66 -6.15 18.10
C SER A 14 -4.38 -6.85 18.52
N GLN A 15 -4.34 -8.17 18.38
CA GLN A 15 -3.12 -8.95 18.57
C GLN A 15 -2.14 -8.76 17.40
N TYR A 16 -2.65 -8.44 16.22
CA TYR A 16 -1.87 -8.21 15.00
C TYR A 16 -2.46 -7.03 14.25
N VAL A 17 -1.63 -6.32 13.47
CA VAL A 17 -2.13 -5.23 12.65
C VAL A 17 -3.00 -5.80 11.52
N GLU A 18 -4.31 -5.57 11.60
CA GLU A 18 -5.21 -5.79 10.47
C GLU A 18 -5.20 -4.55 9.56
N GLU A 19 -4.30 -4.57 8.58
CA GLU A 19 -3.96 -3.42 7.72
C GLU A 19 -5.17 -2.81 6.99
N ARG A 20 -6.13 -3.63 6.55
CA ARG A 20 -7.36 -3.15 5.89
C ARG A 20 -8.23 -2.34 6.85
N TYR A 21 -8.39 -2.85 8.07
CA TYR A 21 -9.20 -2.21 9.10
C TYR A 21 -8.58 -0.91 9.58
N ALA A 22 -7.26 -0.88 9.81
CA ALA A 22 -6.55 0.32 10.20
C ALA A 22 -6.59 1.41 9.10
N GLY A 23 -6.44 1.00 7.83
CA GLY A 23 -6.52 1.90 6.69
C GLY A 23 -7.90 2.52 6.51
N GLU A 24 -8.97 1.72 6.54
CA GLU A 24 -10.35 2.20 6.43
C GLU A 24 -10.72 3.14 7.58
N LEU A 25 -10.35 2.76 8.81
CA LEU A 25 -10.61 3.55 10.02
C LEU A 25 -10.00 4.95 9.92
N LEU A 26 -8.79 5.08 9.37
CA LEU A 26 -8.14 6.37 9.11
C LEU A 26 -8.70 7.11 7.89
N ALA A 27 -9.05 6.38 6.83
CA ALA A 27 -9.62 6.97 5.61
C ALA A 27 -10.98 7.63 5.85
N THR A 28 -11.75 7.17 6.85
CA THR A 28 -13.01 7.83 7.24
C THR A 28 -12.82 9.25 7.79
N GLY A 29 -11.60 9.65 8.18
CA GLY A 29 -11.34 10.98 8.78
C GLY A 29 -12.09 11.21 10.10
N ALA A 30 -12.64 10.15 10.70
CA ALA A 30 -13.50 10.27 11.86
C ALA A 30 -12.71 10.66 13.11
N ALA A 31 -13.21 11.63 13.86
CA ALA A 31 -12.68 11.99 15.17
C ALA A 31 -12.88 10.85 16.19
N GLY A 32 -12.04 10.83 17.21
CA GLY A 32 -12.13 9.85 18.31
C GLY A 32 -11.81 8.44 17.86
N VAL A 33 -10.64 8.24 17.27
CA VAL A 33 -10.24 6.94 16.70
C VAL A 33 -8.91 6.50 17.28
N GLY A 34 -8.85 5.27 17.78
CA GLY A 34 -7.61 4.68 18.24
C GLY A 34 -7.37 3.26 17.70
N TYR A 35 -6.11 2.92 17.49
CA TYR A 35 -5.67 1.56 17.20
C TYR A 35 -4.41 1.24 18.01
N LEU A 36 -4.52 0.28 18.94
CA LEU A 36 -3.40 -0.20 19.74
C LEU A 36 -3.24 -1.72 19.59
N LEU A 37 -2.00 -2.18 19.66
CA LEU A 37 -1.70 -3.60 19.79
C LEU A 37 -1.97 -4.06 21.23
N LYS A 38 -2.47 -5.29 21.41
CA LYS A 38 -2.80 -5.85 22.73
C LYS A 38 -1.62 -5.86 23.69
N ASP A 39 -0.40 -6.00 23.17
CA ASP A 39 0.83 -5.97 23.98
C ASP A 39 1.07 -4.58 24.61
N ARG A 40 0.56 -3.50 24.01
CA ARG A 40 0.61 -2.16 24.59
C ARG A 40 -0.36 -1.93 25.74
N VAL A 41 -1.35 -2.80 25.89
CA VAL A 41 -2.34 -2.70 26.97
C VAL A 41 -1.73 -3.17 28.30
N ALA A 42 -0.56 -3.82 28.26
CA ALA A 42 0.20 -4.18 29.46
C ALA A 42 0.67 -2.96 30.26
N ASP A 43 0.87 -1.80 29.60
CA ASP A 43 1.05 -0.53 30.30
C ASP A 43 -0.32 0.16 30.49
N VAL A 44 -0.89 -0.05 31.68
CA VAL A 44 -2.21 0.49 32.05
C VAL A 44 -2.23 2.03 32.01
N GLY A 45 -1.11 2.69 32.31
CA GLY A 45 -1.01 4.14 32.32
C GLY A 45 -1.13 4.72 30.91
N ASP A 46 -0.38 4.15 29.97
CA ASP A 46 -0.41 4.53 28.56
C ASP A 46 -1.77 4.20 27.94
N PHE A 47 -2.34 3.03 28.26
CA PHE A 47 -3.66 2.64 27.78
C PHE A 47 -4.76 3.61 28.23
N LEU A 48 -4.78 4.00 29.51
CA LEU A 48 -5.77 4.95 30.02
C LEU A 48 -5.60 6.34 29.41
N THR A 49 -4.36 6.74 29.13
CA THR A 49 -4.06 8.01 28.46
C THR A 49 -4.60 8.00 27.03
N ALA A 50 -4.34 6.91 26.28
CA ALA A 50 -4.86 6.71 24.95
C ALA A 50 -6.40 6.71 24.93
N LEU A 51 -7.04 6.04 25.89
CA LEU A 51 -8.50 6.00 26.00
C LEU A 51 -9.09 7.40 26.21
N ARG A 52 -8.50 8.21 27.10
CA ARG A 52 -8.95 9.59 27.34
C ARG A 52 -8.79 10.47 26.10
N GLN A 53 -7.68 10.32 25.38
CA GLN A 53 -7.42 11.06 24.14
C GLN A 53 -8.45 10.71 23.06
N VAL A 54 -8.74 9.43 22.86
CA VAL A 54 -9.76 8.95 21.90
C VAL A 54 -11.15 9.43 22.32
N ALA A 55 -11.49 9.33 23.61
CA ALA A 55 -12.75 9.82 24.14
C ALA A 55 -12.93 11.34 23.94
N GLY A 56 -11.85 12.11 23.97
CA GLY A 56 -11.82 13.54 23.67
C GLY A 56 -11.88 13.88 22.18
N GLY A 57 -12.05 12.90 21.30
CA GLY A 57 -12.09 13.11 19.85
C GLY A 57 -10.72 13.06 19.17
N GLY A 58 -9.65 12.80 19.92
CA GLY A 58 -8.29 12.67 19.39
C GLY A 58 -8.06 11.33 18.67
N THR A 59 -6.91 11.26 18.00
CA THR A 59 -6.46 10.04 17.30
C THR A 59 -5.26 9.43 18.02
N VAL A 60 -5.25 8.12 18.21
CA VAL A 60 -4.12 7.37 18.79
C VAL A 60 -3.76 6.19 17.91
N LEU A 61 -2.50 6.05 17.50
CA LEU A 61 -2.04 4.90 16.73
C LEU A 61 -0.76 4.34 17.35
N ASP A 62 -0.70 3.03 17.48
CA ASP A 62 0.56 2.37 17.84
C ASP A 62 1.62 2.58 16.73
N PRO A 63 2.89 2.85 17.07
CA PRO A 63 3.95 3.06 16.08
C PRO A 63 4.12 1.93 15.06
N GLU A 64 3.88 0.67 15.45
CA GLU A 64 3.96 -0.48 14.55
C GLU A 64 2.85 -0.44 13.51
N VAL A 65 1.64 -0.07 13.94
CA VAL A 65 0.49 0.15 13.05
C VAL A 65 0.80 1.27 12.06
N VAL A 66 1.39 2.37 12.51
CA VAL A 66 1.81 3.48 11.63
C VAL A 66 2.83 3.02 10.60
N SER A 67 3.88 2.29 11.03
CA SER A 67 4.94 1.79 10.16
C SER A 67 4.40 0.91 9.03
N GLN A 68 3.46 0.02 9.35
CA GLN A 68 2.84 -0.86 8.36
C GLN A 68 1.94 -0.09 7.38
N LEU A 69 1.14 0.87 7.87
CA LEU A 69 0.28 1.69 7.02
C LEU A 69 1.09 2.57 6.04
N VAL A 70 2.20 3.16 6.48
CA VAL A 70 3.10 3.93 5.62
C VAL A 70 3.77 3.03 4.58
N THR A 71 4.15 1.81 4.96
CA THR A 71 4.75 0.83 4.05
C THR A 71 3.77 0.42 2.95
N ARG A 72 2.50 0.19 3.28
CA ARG A 72 1.46 -0.16 2.31
C ARG A 72 1.16 0.97 1.33
N ARG A 73 1.00 2.21 1.80
CA ARG A 73 0.76 3.36 0.90
C ARG A 73 1.86 3.47 -0.15
N ARG A 74 3.12 3.26 0.24
CA ARG A 74 4.26 3.21 -0.69
C ARG A 74 4.21 2.02 -1.66
N ARG A 75 3.52 0.92 -1.36
CA ARG A 75 3.31 -0.21 -2.29
C ARG A 75 2.20 0.12 -3.29
N ASP A 76 1.04 0.54 -2.82
CA ASP A 76 -0.11 0.90 -3.68
C ASP A 76 0.23 2.06 -4.63
N ASP A 77 0.98 3.06 -4.14
CA ASP A 77 1.40 4.22 -4.94
C ASP A 77 2.41 3.87 -6.05
N ARG A 78 3.21 2.79 -5.90
CA ARG A 78 4.25 2.41 -6.88
C ARG A 78 3.67 1.97 -8.21
N LEU A 79 2.56 1.23 -8.19
CA LEU A 79 1.87 0.81 -9.42
C LEU A 79 0.86 1.87 -9.89
N ALA A 80 0.33 2.70 -8.98
CA ALA A 80 -0.61 3.78 -9.31
C ALA A 80 -0.05 4.83 -10.29
N GLY A 81 1.29 5.02 -10.33
CA GLY A 81 1.94 5.91 -11.29
C GLY A 81 1.99 5.39 -12.74
N LEU A 82 1.69 4.12 -12.96
CA LEU A 82 1.67 3.50 -14.29
C LEU A 82 0.34 3.79 -14.99
N THR A 83 0.41 4.18 -16.26
CA THR A 83 -0.76 4.29 -17.13
C THR A 83 -1.39 2.91 -17.36
N PRO A 84 -2.68 2.82 -17.74
CA PRO A 84 -3.32 1.53 -18.03
C PRO A 84 -2.53 0.67 -19.01
N ARG A 85 -1.95 1.29 -20.05
CA ARG A 85 -1.14 0.58 -21.04
C ARG A 85 0.18 0.06 -20.50
N GLU A 86 0.84 0.82 -19.62
CA GLU A 86 2.05 0.36 -18.94
C GLU A 86 1.73 -0.78 -17.95
N GLN A 87 0.57 -0.76 -17.30
CA GLN A 87 0.12 -1.88 -16.44
C GLN A 87 -0.12 -3.15 -17.26
N GLU A 88 -0.78 -3.06 -18.42
CA GLU A 88 -0.98 -4.19 -19.34
C GLU A 88 0.37 -4.78 -19.80
N VAL A 89 1.31 -3.93 -20.22
CA VAL A 89 2.65 -4.36 -20.62
C VAL A 89 3.38 -5.02 -19.46
N LEU A 90 3.33 -4.46 -18.26
CA LEU A 90 3.96 -5.04 -17.07
C LEU A 90 3.37 -6.39 -16.68
N ALA A 91 2.05 -6.57 -16.80
CA ALA A 91 1.39 -7.85 -16.57
C ALA A 91 1.90 -8.93 -17.54
N LEU A 92 1.99 -8.62 -18.83
CA LEU A 92 2.51 -9.58 -19.82
C LEU A 92 4.00 -9.89 -19.62
N ILE A 93 4.79 -8.93 -19.12
CA ILE A 93 6.16 -9.19 -18.70
C ILE A 93 6.21 -10.17 -17.53
N ALA A 94 5.31 -10.02 -16.55
CA ALA A 94 5.19 -10.93 -15.41
C ALA A 94 4.72 -12.33 -15.81
N GLU A 95 3.94 -12.45 -16.89
CA GLU A 95 3.61 -13.73 -17.55
C GLU A 95 4.80 -14.34 -18.31
N GLY A 96 5.95 -13.66 -18.40
CA GLY A 96 7.15 -14.14 -19.08
C GLY A 96 7.15 -13.93 -20.59
N GLN A 97 6.27 -13.08 -21.14
CA GLN A 97 6.17 -12.83 -22.58
C GLN A 97 7.38 -12.05 -23.10
N SER A 98 7.80 -12.36 -24.34
CA SER A 98 8.82 -11.61 -25.08
C SER A 98 8.27 -10.28 -25.62
N ASN A 99 9.14 -9.35 -26.04
CA ASN A 99 8.69 -8.07 -26.60
C ASN A 99 7.82 -8.26 -27.87
N THR A 100 8.21 -9.19 -28.74
CA THR A 100 7.45 -9.57 -29.94
C THR A 100 6.07 -10.12 -29.57
N ALA A 101 5.99 -11.05 -28.61
CA ALA A 101 4.71 -11.61 -28.18
C ALA A 101 3.78 -10.56 -27.53
N ILE A 102 4.36 -9.61 -26.78
CA ILE A 102 3.63 -8.47 -26.22
C ILE A 102 3.12 -7.57 -27.35
N ALA A 103 3.97 -7.25 -28.32
CA ALA A 103 3.65 -6.41 -29.47
C ALA A 103 2.48 -6.99 -30.27
N ASP A 104 2.53 -8.29 -30.57
CA ASP A 104 1.48 -9.02 -31.27
C ASP A 104 0.17 -9.02 -30.48
N ARG A 105 0.22 -9.36 -29.18
CA ARG A 105 -0.98 -9.44 -28.33
C ARG A 105 -1.65 -8.08 -28.13
N LEU A 106 -0.86 -7.02 -28.12
CA LEU A 106 -1.33 -5.66 -27.90
C LEU A 106 -1.57 -4.88 -29.21
N PHE A 107 -1.30 -5.49 -30.37
CA PHE A 107 -1.40 -4.88 -31.71
C PHE A 107 -0.62 -3.56 -31.84
N ILE A 108 0.63 -3.54 -31.37
CA ILE A 108 1.55 -2.40 -31.43
C ILE A 108 2.93 -2.82 -31.96
N GLY A 109 3.80 -1.87 -32.31
CA GLY A 109 5.17 -2.21 -32.72
C GLY A 109 6.07 -2.57 -31.54
N GLU A 110 7.08 -3.42 -31.77
CA GLU A 110 8.06 -3.79 -30.72
C GLU A 110 8.76 -2.56 -30.10
N GLY A 111 9.13 -1.57 -30.90
CA GLY A 111 9.70 -0.31 -30.38
C GLY A 111 8.74 0.47 -29.48
N THR A 112 7.42 0.31 -29.66
CA THR A 112 6.41 0.88 -28.74
C THR A 112 6.41 0.12 -27.42
N VAL A 113 6.55 -1.21 -27.44
CA VAL A 113 6.70 -2.02 -26.22
C VAL A 113 7.97 -1.61 -25.45
N GLU A 114 9.10 -1.44 -26.14
CA GLU A 114 10.35 -0.98 -25.52
C GLU A 114 10.22 0.40 -24.87
N LYS A 115 9.48 1.30 -25.51
CA LYS A 115 9.17 2.62 -24.93
C LYS A 115 8.33 2.49 -23.66
N HIS A 116 7.31 1.64 -23.66
CA HIS A 116 6.51 1.37 -22.46
C HIS A 116 7.37 0.76 -21.34
N ILE A 117 8.24 -0.21 -21.65
CA ILE A 117 9.15 -0.83 -20.69
C ILE A 117 10.10 0.21 -20.08
N SER A 118 10.66 1.09 -20.92
CA SER A 118 11.56 2.15 -20.45
C SER A 118 10.84 3.10 -19.50
N ASN A 119 9.62 3.53 -19.85
CA ASN A 119 8.80 4.37 -18.98
C ASN A 119 8.43 3.67 -17.66
N ILE A 120 8.10 2.38 -17.70
CA ILE A 120 7.84 1.57 -16.51
C ILE A 120 9.07 1.58 -15.60
N PHE A 121 10.27 1.34 -16.13
CA PHE A 121 11.49 1.35 -15.33
C PHE A 121 11.73 2.69 -14.67
N SER A 122 11.59 3.79 -15.40
CA SER A 122 11.79 5.13 -14.81
C SER A 122 10.72 5.46 -13.77
N LYS A 123 9.46 5.11 -14.02
CA LYS A 123 8.37 5.33 -13.05
C LYS A 123 8.50 4.45 -11.79
N LEU A 124 9.08 3.27 -11.92
CA LEU A 124 9.41 2.41 -10.79
C LEU A 124 10.76 2.76 -10.12
N GLY A 125 11.48 3.78 -10.60
CA GLY A 125 12.76 4.20 -10.07
C GLY A 125 13.88 3.16 -10.26
N LEU A 126 13.84 2.43 -11.37
CA LEU A 126 14.77 1.33 -11.67
C LEU A 126 15.95 1.76 -12.56
N ASP A 127 16.13 3.05 -12.82
CA ASP A 127 17.15 3.56 -13.73
C ASP A 127 18.59 3.28 -13.25
N ASP A 128 18.82 3.26 -11.94
CA ASP A 128 20.14 3.06 -11.30
C ASP A 128 20.46 1.60 -10.92
N ALA A 129 19.66 0.63 -11.37
CA ALA A 129 19.87 -0.78 -11.06
C ALA A 129 21.04 -1.37 -11.89
N ILE A 130 22.28 -1.04 -11.53
CA ILE A 130 23.50 -1.44 -12.26
C ILE A 130 23.81 -2.93 -12.07
N SER A 131 23.51 -3.50 -10.91
CA SER A 131 23.85 -4.89 -10.55
C SER A 131 22.70 -5.90 -10.69
N GLN A 132 21.51 -5.45 -11.11
CA GLN A 132 20.29 -6.25 -11.09
C GLN A 132 19.52 -6.13 -12.40
N HIS A 133 18.81 -7.19 -12.79
CA HIS A 133 17.98 -7.16 -13.98
C HIS A 133 16.71 -6.33 -13.76
N ARG A 134 16.65 -5.12 -14.33
CA ARG A 134 15.51 -4.19 -14.24
C ARG A 134 14.16 -4.83 -14.55
N ARG A 135 14.10 -5.73 -15.54
CA ARG A 135 12.88 -6.47 -15.90
C ARG A 135 12.41 -7.37 -14.75
N VAL A 136 13.34 -8.09 -14.09
CA VAL A 136 13.03 -8.93 -12.93
C VAL A 136 12.58 -8.06 -11.75
N LEU A 137 13.22 -6.91 -11.53
CA LEU A 137 12.81 -5.96 -10.49
C LEU A 137 11.41 -5.39 -10.72
N ALA A 138 11.07 -5.08 -11.97
CA ALA A 138 9.73 -4.63 -12.34
C ALA A 138 8.68 -5.73 -12.08
N VAL A 139 8.98 -6.99 -12.41
CA VAL A 139 8.09 -8.14 -12.10
C VAL A 139 7.94 -8.33 -10.59
N LEU A 140 9.04 -8.25 -9.84
CA LEU A 140 8.97 -8.33 -8.38
C LEU A 140 8.17 -7.17 -7.78
N ALA A 141 8.23 -5.97 -8.37
CA ALA A 141 7.39 -4.85 -7.96
C ALA A 141 5.91 -5.11 -8.26
N TYR A 142 5.59 -5.68 -9.43
CA TYR A 142 4.24 -6.08 -9.83
C TYR A 142 3.64 -7.14 -8.89
N LEU A 143 4.40 -8.18 -8.54
CA LEU A 143 3.93 -9.29 -7.68
C LEU A 143 3.82 -8.93 -6.19
N ARG A 144 4.44 -7.83 -5.77
CA ARG A 144 4.43 -7.34 -4.37
C ARG A 144 3.42 -6.23 -4.13
N GLY A 145 2.84 -5.66 -5.19
CA GLY A 145 1.68 -4.78 -5.13
C GLY A 145 0.40 -5.60 -5.10
#